data_AF-A0A7X6Z369-F1
#
_entry.id   AF-A0A7X6Z369-F1
#
_cell.length_a   1.000
_cell.length_b   1.000
_cell.length_c   1.000
_cell.angle_alpha   90.00
_cell.angle_beta   90.00
_cell.angle_gamma   90.00
#
_symmetry.space_group_name_H-M   'P 1'
#
loop_
_entity.id
_entity.type
_entity.pdbx_description
1 polymer ?
#
loop_
_entity_poly.entity_id
_entity_poly.type
_entity_poly.pdbx_seq_one_letter_code
_entity_poly.pdbx_strand_id
1 'polypeptide(L)' 'QCLIVNEENNETTRDGIFAGGDAVTGAATVILAMGAGKKAADGIDEYLKAKYPNK' A
#
# COMPACT_ATOMS: atom_id res chain seq x y z
N GLN A 1 -10.74 8.47 -7.31
CA GLN A 1 -9.84 8.03 -6.22
C GLN A 1 -10.68 7.90 -4.95
N CYS A 2 -10.76 6.69 -4.40
CA CYS A 2 -11.64 6.40 -3.25
C CYS A 2 -10.88 6.37 -1.93
N LEU A 3 -9.55 6.13 -1.97
CA LEU A 3 -8.68 6.10 -0.81
C LEU A 3 -7.49 7.05 -1.01
N ILE A 4 -7.12 7.72 0.07
CA ILE A 4 -5.88 8.52 0.17
C ILE A 4 -4.84 7.62 0.81
N VAL A 5 -3.67 7.54 0.18
CA VAL A 5 -2.53 6.76 0.66
C VAL A 5 -1.26 7.57 0.58
N ASN A 6 -0.26 7.20 1.37
CA ASN A 6 1.11 7.67 1.23
C ASN A 6 1.74 7.04 -0.03
N GLU A 7 2.31 7.85 -0.91
CA GLU A 7 2.85 7.42 -2.20
C GLU A 7 4.11 6.52 -2.10
N GLU A 8 4.76 6.52 -0.94
CA GLU A 8 5.96 5.71 -0.68
C GLU A 8 5.60 4.27 -0.34
N ASN A 9 4.71 4.07 0.63
CA ASN A 9 4.39 2.74 1.19
C ASN A 9 2.94 2.28 0.95
N ASN A 10 2.11 3.10 0.29
CA ASN A 10 0.69 2.84 0.04
C ASN A 10 -0.16 2.64 1.30
N GLU A 11 0.29 3.18 2.44
CA GLU A 11 -0.47 3.19 3.68
C GLU A 11 -1.58 4.22 3.63
N THR A 12 -2.78 3.84 4.06
CA THR A 12 -3.92 4.74 4.15
C THR A 12 -3.81 5.68 5.36
N THR A 13 -4.80 6.54 5.56
CA THR A 13 -4.90 7.35 6.78
C THR A 13 -5.13 6.54 8.05
N ARG A 14 -5.41 5.24 7.94
CA ARG A 14 -5.56 4.32 9.06
C ARG A 14 -4.30 3.47 9.21
N ASP A 15 -3.69 3.55 10.38
CA ASP A 15 -2.50 2.79 10.76
C ASP A 15 -2.64 1.29 10.45
N GLY A 16 -1.66 0.74 9.72
CA GLY A 16 -1.62 -0.67 9.37
C GLY A 16 -2.62 -1.11 8.29
N ILE A 17 -3.28 -0.18 7.60
CA ILE A 17 -4.15 -0.46 6.45
C ILE A 17 -3.52 0.11 5.18
N PHE A 18 -3.36 -0.74 4.17
CA PHE A 18 -2.69 -0.42 2.91
C PHE A 18 -3.63 -0.63 1.73
N ALA A 19 -3.48 0.17 0.66
CA ALA A 19 -4.30 0.06 -0.54
C ALA A 19 -3.51 0.41 -1.80
N GLY A 20 -3.84 -0.22 -2.94
CA GLY A 20 -3.19 0.03 -4.22
C GLY A 20 -4.11 -0.22 -5.41
N GLY A 21 -3.64 0.13 -6.61
CA GLY A 21 -4.39 -0.02 -7.86
C GLY A 21 -5.55 0.97 -7.97
N ASP A 22 -6.61 0.58 -8.68
CA ASP A 22 -7.72 1.47 -9.04
C ASP A 22 -8.43 2.11 -7.84
N ALA A 23 -8.37 1.49 -6.66
CA ALA A 23 -8.90 2.04 -5.41
C ALA A 23 -8.21 3.36 -5.01
N VAL A 24 -6.93 3.51 -5.39
CA VAL A 24 -6.08 4.66 -5.10
C VAL A 24 -5.94 5.53 -6.35
N THR A 25 -5.46 4.99 -7.46
CA THR A 25 -5.11 5.79 -8.64
C THR A 25 -6.29 6.12 -9.54
N GLY A 26 -7.46 5.52 -9.31
CA GLY A 26 -8.52 5.46 -10.32
C GLY A 26 -8.13 4.52 -11.47
N ALA A 27 -8.98 4.43 -12.50
CA ALA A 27 -8.82 3.49 -13.62
C ALA A 27 -7.41 3.58 -14.23
N ALA A 28 -6.59 2.57 -13.98
CA ALA A 28 -5.22 2.46 -14.46
C ALA A 28 -5.01 1.17 -15.25
N THR A 29 -3.84 1.03 -15.87
CA THR A 29 -3.48 -0.21 -16.54
C THR A 29 -3.09 -1.28 -15.52
N VAL A 30 -3.23 -2.55 -15.89
CA VAL A 30 -2.89 -3.69 -15.01
C VAL A 30 -1.45 -3.61 -14.48
N ILE A 31 -0.51 -3.14 -15.30
CA ILE A 31 0.90 -3.00 -14.89
C ILE A 31 1.09 -1.98 -13.76
N LEU A 32 0.33 -0.88 -13.78
CA LEU A 32 0.37 0.14 -12.73
C LEU A 32 -0.28 -0.38 -11.45
N ALA A 33 -1.40 -1.11 -11.56
CA ALA A 33 -2.03 -1.75 -10.42
C ALA A 33 -1.11 -2.78 -9.74
N MET A 34 -0.38 -3.58 -10.53
CA MET A 34 0.63 -4.51 -10.01
C MET A 34 1.79 -3.78 -9.32
N GLY A 35 2.28 -2.68 -9.88
CA GLY A 35 3.32 -1.85 -9.26
C GLY A 35 2.88 -1.25 -7.92
N ALA A 36 1.65 -0.76 -7.84
CA ALA A 36 1.06 -0.27 -6.60
C ALA A 36 0.89 -1.40 -5.56
N GLY A 37 0.47 -2.59 -6.00
CA GLY A 37 0.37 -3.77 -5.15
C GLY A 37 1.72 -4.19 -4.55
N LYS A 38 2.79 -4.15 -5.33
CA LYS A 38 4.14 -4.44 -4.84
C LYS A 38 4.58 -3.46 -3.75
N LYS A 39 4.42 -2.15 -3.99
CA LYS A 39 4.74 -1.12 -2.99
C LYS A 39 3.94 -1.28 -1.69
N ALA A 40 2.65 -1.62 -1.80
CA ALA A 40 1.80 -1.86 -0.63
C ALA A 40 2.28 -3.09 0.15
N ALA A 41 2.73 -4.15 -0.53
CA ALA A 41 3.29 -5.34 0.12
C ALA A 41 4.60 -5.02 0.85
N ASP A 42 5.49 -4.24 0.24
CA ASP A 42 6.74 -3.79 0.87
C ASP A 42 6.44 -2.95 2.13
N GLY A 43 5.47 -2.03 2.06
CA GLY A 43 5.01 -1.25 3.22
C GLY A 43 4.41 -2.10 4.35
N ILE A 44 3.62 -3.14 4.00
CA ILE A 44 3.09 -4.10 4.97
C ILE A 44 4.23 -4.86 5.67
N ASP A 45 5.23 -5.32 4.91
CA ASP A 45 6.36 -6.06 5.46
C ASP A 45 7.18 -5.21 6.44
N GLU A 46 7.50 -3.96 6.06
CA GLU A 46 8.18 -3.01 6.94
C GLU A 46 7.37 -2.70 8.20
N TYR A 47 6.06 -2.46 8.06
CA TYR A 47 5.16 -2.22 9.18
C TYR A 47 5.13 -3.40 10.15
N LEU A 48 5.01 -4.63 9.64
CA LEU A 48 5.00 -5.84 10.46
C LEU A 48 6.33 -6.07 11.17
N LYS A 49 7.46 -5.85 10.49
CA LYS A 49 8.81 -5.95 11.09
C LYS A 49 9.03 -4.92 12.19
N ALA A 50 8.60 -3.67 11.97
CA ALA A 50 8.69 -2.62 12.96
C ALA A 50 7.79 -2.89 14.17
N LYS A 51 6.57 -3.39 13.94
CA LYS A 51 5.59 -3.66 15.01
C LYS A 51 5.87 -4.94 15.78
N TYR A 52 6.46 -5.95 15.14
CA TYR A 52 6.76 -7.26 15.72
C TYR A 52 8.20 -7.70 15.44
N PRO A 53 9.21 -7.05 16.04
CA PRO A 53 10.62 -7.29 15.74
C PRO A 53 11.16 -8.67 16.16
N ASN A 54 10.40 -9.43 16.95
CA ASN A 54 10.85 -10.68 17.58
C ASN A 54 9.95 -11.88 17.28
N LYS A 55 9.32 -11.92 16.10
CA LYS A 55 8.52 -13.07 15.67
C LYS A 55 9.29 -14.00 14.75
#